data_AF-A0A8J7XCR1-F1
#
_entry.id   AF-A0A8J7XCR1-F1
#
_cell.length_a   1.000
_cell.length_b   1.000
_cell.length_c   1.000
_cell.angle_alpha   90.00
_cell.angle_beta   90.00
_cell.angle_gamma   90.00
#
_symmetry.space_group_name_H-M   'P 1'
#
loop_
_entity.id
_entity.type
_entity.pdbx_description
1 polymer ?
#
loop_
_entity_poly.entity_id
_entity_poly.type
_entity_poly.pdbx_seq_one_letter_code
_entity_poly.pdbx_strand_id
1 'polypeptide(L)'
;MVTFLPDVFPMRGEYRTCIDLNGMWSLRRDPGNVGLGSGWHEGRGKFRQKMEVPGVPQAQGVGEPATNLKTFFDEPFWIRRKFEVPFLPEGKRLWLRIGGILPAADIYLNGIHVGYTKSSRTPQRIDVTELVVIGKENLIAIRVCEPPEVRLDGVYEMPALTYNWTGPYGPISFEVTGDPSIVDLYARPDLESSGIRLSVSISHPAKEPCCLVAIVRDGQRTMGTARIELGTGSDHADTFLGIGEYRTWSPEDPCLYDLQISL
;
A
#
# COMPACT_ATOMS: atom_id res chain seq x y z
N MET A 1 -9.78 10.27 -12.74
CA MET A 1 -8.68 9.28 -12.79
C MET A 1 -8.33 8.99 -11.34
N VAL A 2 -8.57 7.77 -10.84
CA VAL A 2 -8.22 7.43 -9.45
C VAL A 2 -6.73 7.08 -9.45
N THR A 3 -5.94 7.84 -8.72
CA THR A 3 -4.48 7.68 -8.70
C THR A 3 -4.09 6.98 -7.40
N PHE A 4 -3.23 5.97 -7.50
CA PHE A 4 -2.61 5.36 -6.33
C PHE A 4 -1.86 6.42 -5.52
N LEU A 5 -2.11 6.46 -4.22
CA LEU A 5 -1.34 7.27 -3.30
C LEU A 5 -0.09 6.48 -2.87
N PRO A 6 1.09 7.13 -2.75
CA PRO A 6 2.20 6.55 -2.02
C PRO A 6 1.74 6.12 -0.64
N ASP A 7 2.15 4.93 -0.24
CA ASP A 7 1.73 4.38 1.03
C ASP A 7 2.78 4.71 2.08
N VAL A 8 2.49 5.72 2.90
CA VAL A 8 3.45 6.34 3.82
C VAL A 8 3.54 5.52 5.11
N PHE A 9 3.94 4.24 5.01
CA PHE A 9 4.01 3.25 6.09
C PHE A 9 2.67 2.61 6.48
N PRO A 10 2.66 1.30 6.85
CA PRO A 10 1.50 0.71 7.51
C PRO A 10 1.41 1.32 8.91
N MET A 11 0.65 2.40 9.06
CA MET A 11 0.29 2.93 10.37
C MET A 11 -0.58 1.89 11.07
N ARG A 12 0.03 1.06 11.91
CA ARG A 12 -0.67 0.02 12.67
C ARG A 12 -1.13 0.63 13.98
N GLY A 13 -2.41 0.46 14.30
CA GLY A 13 -2.99 0.89 15.56
C GLY A 13 -4.38 0.27 15.73
N GLU A 14 -4.93 0.32 16.94
CA GLU A 14 -6.26 -0.20 17.27
C GLU A 14 -7.36 0.29 16.31
N TYR A 15 -7.19 1.48 15.75
CA TYR A 15 -8.14 2.13 14.86
C TYR A 15 -7.87 1.95 13.35
N ARG A 16 -6.82 1.19 13.00
CA ARG A 16 -6.45 0.82 11.62
C ARG A 16 -6.29 -0.68 11.51
N THR A 17 -7.37 -1.35 11.15
CA THR A 17 -7.38 -2.80 10.98
C THR A 17 -6.92 -3.18 9.57
N CYS A 18 -6.18 -4.28 9.48
CA CYS A 18 -5.74 -4.85 8.22
C CYS A 18 -6.55 -6.12 7.90
N ILE A 19 -7.03 -6.24 6.67
CA ILE A 19 -7.64 -7.47 6.16
C ILE A 19 -6.64 -8.09 5.18
N ASP A 20 -6.13 -9.27 5.52
CA ASP A 20 -5.08 -9.92 4.74
C ASP A 20 -5.64 -10.56 3.45
N LEU A 21 -5.01 -10.27 2.31
CA LEU A 21 -5.29 -10.95 1.04
C LEU A 21 -4.11 -11.82 0.58
N ASN A 22 -3.11 -12.06 1.44
CA ASN A 22 -2.02 -13.00 1.21
C ASN A 22 -2.50 -14.45 1.30
N GLY A 23 -1.76 -15.35 0.66
CA GLY A 23 -2.05 -16.77 0.54
C GLY A 23 -2.12 -17.23 -0.91
N MET A 24 -2.87 -18.30 -1.15
CA MET A 24 -2.95 -18.94 -2.47
C MET A 24 -3.89 -18.21 -3.44
N TRP A 25 -3.34 -17.71 -4.54
CA TRP A 25 -4.06 -17.07 -5.65
C TRP A 25 -4.11 -17.98 -6.87
N SER A 26 -5.10 -17.76 -7.74
CA SER A 26 -5.14 -18.47 -9.03
C SER A 26 -4.32 -17.71 -10.05
N LEU A 27 -3.49 -18.41 -10.82
CA LEU A 27 -2.62 -17.85 -11.84
C LEU A 27 -2.99 -18.38 -13.24
N ARG A 28 -2.82 -17.53 -14.25
CA ARG A 28 -2.88 -17.92 -15.66
C ARG A 28 -1.99 -17.02 -16.52
N ARG A 29 -1.11 -17.63 -17.33
CA ARG A 29 -0.37 -16.94 -18.38
C ARG A 29 -1.30 -16.40 -19.48
N ASP A 30 -0.95 -15.28 -20.08
CA ASP A 30 -1.72 -14.61 -21.14
C ASP A 30 -0.88 -14.42 -22.42
N PRO A 31 -0.45 -15.52 -23.07
CA PRO A 31 0.22 -15.43 -24.36
C PRO A 31 -0.69 -14.72 -25.36
N GLY A 32 -0.17 -13.67 -26.00
CA GLY A 32 -0.94 -12.85 -26.95
C GLY A 32 -1.87 -11.81 -26.31
N ASN A 33 -1.82 -11.59 -25.00
CA ASN A 33 -2.49 -10.49 -24.31
C ASN A 33 -4.02 -10.44 -24.55
N VAL A 34 -4.67 -11.59 -24.51
CA VAL A 34 -6.11 -11.75 -24.82
C VAL A 34 -7.00 -11.73 -23.57
N GLY A 35 -6.41 -11.80 -22.38
CA GLY A 35 -7.12 -11.98 -21.11
C GLY A 35 -8.10 -10.86 -20.79
N LEU A 36 -7.75 -9.61 -21.14
CA LEU A 36 -8.63 -8.46 -20.93
C LEU A 36 -9.90 -8.58 -21.80
N GLY A 37 -9.74 -8.77 -23.11
CA GLY A 37 -10.85 -8.96 -24.05
C GLY A 37 -11.67 -10.24 -23.81
N SER A 38 -11.06 -11.23 -23.15
CA SER A 38 -11.72 -12.47 -22.73
C SER A 38 -12.46 -12.36 -21.38
N GLY A 39 -12.47 -11.19 -20.75
CA GLY A 39 -13.18 -10.93 -19.49
C GLY A 39 -12.55 -11.60 -18.26
N TRP A 40 -11.24 -11.86 -18.23
CA TRP A 40 -10.61 -12.54 -17.08
C TRP A 40 -10.65 -11.70 -15.80
N HIS A 41 -10.63 -10.38 -15.94
CA HIS A 41 -10.83 -9.40 -14.87
C HIS A 41 -12.24 -9.45 -14.24
N GLU A 42 -13.24 -9.93 -14.98
CA GLU A 42 -14.63 -10.15 -14.50
C GLU A 42 -14.81 -11.56 -13.90
N GLY A 43 -13.75 -12.37 -13.83
CA GLY A 43 -13.81 -13.75 -13.33
C GLY A 43 -14.09 -14.81 -14.38
N ARG A 44 -14.17 -14.45 -15.68
CA ARG A 44 -14.29 -15.43 -16.76
C ARG A 44 -13.01 -16.25 -16.94
N GLY A 45 -13.11 -17.37 -17.63
CA GLY A 45 -11.97 -18.26 -17.91
C GLY A 45 -11.53 -19.12 -16.71
N LYS A 46 -10.83 -20.22 -17.01
CA LYS A 46 -10.34 -21.19 -16.01
C LYS A 46 -8.86 -20.94 -15.71
N PHE A 47 -8.54 -20.73 -14.44
CA PHE A 47 -7.18 -20.54 -13.94
C PHE A 47 -6.79 -21.81 -13.17
N ARG A 48 -6.00 -22.69 -13.79
CA ARG A 48 -5.64 -23.99 -13.21
C ARG A 48 -4.41 -23.92 -12.32
N GLN A 49 -3.49 -23.00 -12.62
CA GLN A 49 -2.29 -22.81 -11.82
C GLN A 49 -2.61 -21.99 -10.57
N LYS A 50 -1.79 -22.17 -9.56
CA LYS A 50 -1.87 -21.46 -8.29
C LYS A 50 -0.50 -20.91 -7.94
N MET A 51 -0.48 -19.84 -7.15
CA MET A 51 0.74 -19.30 -6.57
C MET A 51 0.45 -18.67 -5.21
N GLU A 52 1.43 -18.71 -4.33
CA GLU A 52 1.44 -17.98 -3.07
C GLU A 52 1.74 -16.49 -3.32
N VAL A 53 1.01 -15.62 -2.62
CA VAL A 53 1.21 -14.17 -2.58
C VAL A 53 1.40 -13.75 -1.11
N PRO A 54 2.43 -12.97 -0.75
CA PRO A 54 3.47 -12.44 -1.63
C PRO A 54 4.39 -13.55 -2.15
N GLY A 55 4.85 -13.38 -3.38
CA GLY A 55 5.70 -14.35 -4.05
C GLY A 55 5.73 -14.10 -5.55
N VAL A 56 6.80 -14.56 -6.20
CA VAL A 56 6.97 -14.47 -7.65
C VAL A 56 6.76 -15.87 -8.26
N PRO A 57 6.04 -16.00 -9.39
CA PRO A 57 5.71 -17.33 -9.93
C PRO A 57 6.95 -18.15 -10.30
N GLN A 58 8.04 -17.50 -10.74
CA GLN A 58 9.29 -18.15 -11.12
C GLN A 58 9.90 -18.95 -9.96
N ALA A 59 9.90 -18.37 -8.75
CA ALA A 59 10.41 -19.03 -7.54
C ALA A 59 9.52 -20.20 -7.09
N GLN A 60 8.30 -20.27 -7.62
CA GLN A 60 7.31 -21.32 -7.31
C GLN A 60 7.20 -22.35 -8.43
N GLY A 61 8.14 -22.36 -9.39
CA GLY A 61 8.17 -23.32 -10.49
C GLY A 61 7.16 -23.04 -11.61
N VAL A 62 6.61 -21.83 -11.68
CA VAL A 62 5.72 -21.39 -12.77
C VAL A 62 6.54 -20.61 -13.80
N GLY A 63 6.53 -21.09 -15.04
CA GLY A 63 7.32 -20.53 -16.13
C GLY A 63 8.26 -21.58 -16.71
N GLU A 64 9.00 -21.21 -17.76
CA GLU A 64 10.02 -22.09 -18.33
C GLU A 64 11.35 -21.88 -17.60
N PRO A 65 12.10 -22.95 -17.29
CA PRO A 65 13.48 -22.83 -16.82
C PRO A 65 14.32 -22.06 -17.83
N ALA A 66 14.90 -20.94 -17.42
CA ALA A 66 15.83 -20.18 -18.26
C ALA A 66 17.25 -20.72 -18.07
N THR A 67 17.95 -21.01 -19.17
CA THR A 67 19.36 -21.45 -19.18
C THR A 67 20.34 -20.27 -19.02
N ASN A 68 19.84 -19.04 -19.08
CA ASN A 68 20.54 -17.80 -18.75
C ASN A 68 19.88 -17.16 -17.51
N LEU A 69 20.47 -16.11 -16.95
CA LEU A 69 19.95 -15.37 -15.77
C LEU A 69 18.58 -14.67 -16.00
N LYS A 70 17.84 -15.02 -17.07
CA LYS A 70 16.62 -14.32 -17.52
C LYS A 70 15.38 -15.22 -17.38
N THR A 71 14.76 -15.26 -16.22
CA THR A 71 13.42 -15.86 -16.05
C THR A 71 12.32 -14.82 -16.23
N PHE A 72 12.12 -14.33 -17.45
CA PHE A 72 11.01 -13.41 -17.76
C PHE A 72 9.74 -14.22 -18.08
N PHE A 73 8.56 -13.75 -17.70
CA PHE A 73 7.40 -14.04 -18.54
C PHE A 73 7.46 -12.99 -19.64
N ASP A 74 7.87 -13.37 -20.86
CA ASP A 74 7.84 -12.50 -22.06
C ASP A 74 6.43 -12.04 -22.44
N GLU A 75 5.45 -12.36 -21.60
CA GLU A 75 4.03 -12.21 -21.83
C GLU A 75 3.36 -11.80 -20.52
N PRO A 76 2.26 -11.03 -20.58
CA PRO A 76 1.45 -10.76 -19.41
C PRO A 76 0.96 -12.06 -18.75
N PHE A 77 0.67 -11.97 -17.47
CA PHE A 77 -0.05 -13.02 -16.76
C PHE A 77 -1.03 -12.41 -15.78
N TRP A 78 -2.00 -13.22 -15.40
CA TRP A 78 -3.06 -12.83 -14.50
C TRP A 78 -2.98 -13.63 -13.23
N ILE A 79 -3.19 -12.95 -12.12
CA ILE A 79 -3.51 -13.57 -10.85
C ILE A 79 -4.87 -13.08 -10.38
N ARG A 80 -5.61 -13.93 -9.70
CA ARG A 80 -6.90 -13.53 -9.11
C ARG A 80 -7.21 -14.28 -7.85
N ARG A 81 -7.95 -13.61 -6.98
CA ARG A 81 -8.44 -14.15 -5.72
C ARG A 81 -9.86 -13.67 -5.46
N LYS A 82 -10.68 -14.61 -5.01
CA LYS A 82 -11.97 -14.31 -4.42
C LYS A 82 -11.80 -14.06 -2.93
N PHE A 83 -12.54 -13.11 -2.40
CA PHE A 83 -12.50 -12.76 -0.99
C PHE A 83 -13.86 -12.24 -0.53
N GLU A 84 -14.07 -12.14 0.77
CA GLU A 84 -15.26 -11.55 1.36
C GLU A 84 -14.83 -10.55 2.44
N VAL A 85 -15.48 -9.39 2.45
CA VAL A 85 -15.42 -8.45 3.57
C VAL A 85 -16.78 -8.53 4.27
N PRO A 86 -16.89 -9.27 5.38
CA PRO A 86 -18.19 -9.59 5.98
C PRO A 86 -18.89 -8.35 6.55
N PHE A 87 -18.11 -7.39 7.03
CA PHE A 87 -18.61 -6.17 7.64
C PHE A 87 -17.62 -5.03 7.47
N LEU A 88 -18.13 -3.84 7.17
CA LEU A 88 -17.41 -2.58 7.22
C LEU A 88 -18.27 -1.61 8.06
N PRO A 89 -17.77 -1.12 9.22
CA PRO A 89 -18.53 -0.19 10.03
C PRO A 89 -18.86 1.10 9.26
N GLU A 90 -19.99 1.72 9.59
CA GLU A 90 -20.36 3.02 9.04
C GLU A 90 -19.28 4.07 9.32
N GLY A 91 -19.06 4.97 8.37
CA GLY A 91 -18.02 6.01 8.46
C GLY A 91 -16.58 5.49 8.34
N LYS A 92 -16.37 4.22 7.94
CA LYS A 92 -15.05 3.68 7.63
C LYS A 92 -14.77 3.65 6.13
N ARG A 93 -13.50 3.83 5.78
CA ARG A 93 -12.98 3.69 4.41
C ARG A 93 -12.17 2.40 4.30
N LEU A 94 -12.16 1.80 3.12
CA LEU A 94 -11.40 0.60 2.79
C LEU A 94 -10.37 0.93 1.71
N TRP A 95 -9.09 0.76 2.04
CA TRP A 95 -7.96 1.04 1.16
C TRP A 95 -7.30 -0.25 0.71
N LEU A 96 -7.23 -0.52 -0.58
CA LEU A 96 -6.42 -1.62 -1.12
C LEU A 96 -4.95 -1.21 -1.06
N ARG A 97 -4.13 -1.93 -0.29
CA ARG A 97 -2.68 -1.76 -0.19
C ARG A 97 -1.97 -2.82 -1.01
N ILE A 98 -1.06 -2.37 -1.85
CA ILE A 98 -0.18 -3.18 -2.68
C ILE A 98 1.24 -2.95 -2.18
N GLY A 99 1.82 -3.95 -1.52
CA GLY A 99 3.18 -3.89 -0.99
C GLY A 99 4.25 -3.81 -2.07
N GLY A 100 3.95 -4.30 -3.28
CA GLY A 100 4.84 -4.18 -4.43
C GLY A 100 4.57 -5.24 -5.50
N ILE A 101 4.60 -4.83 -6.77
CA ILE A 101 4.44 -5.71 -7.93
C ILE A 101 5.47 -5.33 -8.99
N LEU A 102 6.15 -6.33 -9.56
CA LEU A 102 7.08 -6.16 -10.67
C LEU A 102 6.55 -6.78 -11.97
N PRO A 103 6.86 -6.22 -13.13
CA PRO A 103 7.45 -4.89 -13.33
C PRO A 103 6.39 -3.78 -13.33
N ALA A 104 5.15 -4.11 -13.70
CA ALA A 104 3.98 -3.26 -13.62
C ALA A 104 2.72 -4.12 -13.55
N ALA A 105 1.60 -3.54 -13.11
CA ALA A 105 0.33 -4.25 -13.12
C ALA A 105 -0.91 -3.35 -13.23
N ASP A 106 -1.89 -3.82 -13.99
CA ASP A 106 -3.26 -3.35 -13.93
C ASP A 106 -4.03 -4.13 -12.86
N ILE A 107 -4.76 -3.41 -12.01
CA ILE A 107 -5.51 -3.98 -10.90
C ILE A 107 -6.99 -3.75 -11.14
N TYR A 108 -7.77 -4.81 -10.95
CA TYR A 108 -9.21 -4.82 -11.11
C TYR A 108 -9.89 -5.36 -9.86
N LEU A 109 -11.01 -4.74 -9.50
CA LEU A 109 -11.88 -5.17 -8.43
C LEU A 109 -13.30 -5.32 -8.99
N ASN A 110 -13.87 -6.52 -8.89
CA ASN A 110 -15.19 -6.85 -9.42
C ASN A 110 -15.38 -6.48 -10.90
N GLY A 111 -14.32 -6.65 -11.71
CA GLY A 111 -14.31 -6.27 -13.13
C GLY A 111 -14.05 -4.78 -13.41
N ILE A 112 -13.97 -3.93 -12.39
CA ILE A 112 -13.68 -2.50 -12.55
C ILE A 112 -12.18 -2.28 -12.44
N HIS A 113 -11.57 -1.59 -13.40
CA HIS A 113 -10.17 -1.17 -13.31
C HIS A 113 -10.03 -0.12 -12.20
N VAL A 114 -9.24 -0.44 -11.17
CA VAL A 114 -9.04 0.46 -10.03
C VAL A 114 -7.76 1.26 -10.18
N GLY A 115 -6.75 0.71 -10.85
CA GLY A 115 -5.60 1.51 -11.24
C GLY A 115 -4.44 0.67 -11.78
N TYR A 116 -3.33 1.36 -11.94
CA TYR A 116 -2.12 0.83 -12.54
C TYR A 116 -0.91 1.16 -11.68
N THR A 117 -0.06 0.16 -11.41
CA THR A 117 1.21 0.34 -10.73
C THR A 117 2.37 0.15 -11.70
N LYS A 118 3.29 1.11 -11.69
CA LYS A 118 4.59 1.08 -12.40
C LYS A 118 5.76 0.90 -11.43
N SER A 119 5.47 0.75 -10.13
CA SER A 119 6.47 0.94 -9.08
C SER A 119 7.18 -0.36 -8.76
N SER A 120 8.48 -0.38 -9.04
CA SER A 120 9.33 -1.53 -8.79
C SER A 120 9.58 -1.78 -7.31
N ARG A 121 9.41 -0.80 -6.41
CA ARG A 121 9.90 -0.89 -5.00
C ARG A 121 9.15 -0.08 -3.92
N THR A 122 8.07 0.64 -4.24
CA THR A 122 7.33 1.41 -3.22
C THR A 122 5.90 0.89 -3.05
N PRO A 123 5.44 0.64 -1.81
CA PRO A 123 4.04 0.31 -1.56
C PRO A 123 3.09 1.44 -1.97
N GLN A 124 1.90 1.05 -2.41
CA GLN A 124 0.89 1.97 -2.92
C GLN A 124 -0.49 1.58 -2.37
N ARG A 125 -1.36 2.57 -2.21
CA ARG A 125 -2.75 2.31 -1.81
C ARG A 125 -3.76 3.09 -2.63
N ILE A 126 -4.98 2.57 -2.64
CA ILE A 126 -6.12 3.17 -3.33
C ILE A 126 -7.41 2.93 -2.58
N ASP A 127 -8.27 3.94 -2.52
CA ASP A 127 -9.60 3.81 -1.92
C ASP A 127 -10.50 2.96 -2.80
N VAL A 128 -11.04 1.88 -2.24
CA VAL A 128 -11.94 0.94 -2.91
C VAL A 128 -13.26 0.77 -2.16
N THR A 129 -13.58 1.69 -1.24
CA THR A 129 -14.74 1.61 -0.34
C THR A 129 -16.02 1.35 -1.11
N GLU A 130 -16.24 2.07 -2.22
CA GLU A 130 -17.45 1.98 -3.04
C GLU A 130 -17.45 0.80 -4.04
N LEU A 131 -16.34 0.08 -4.15
CA LEU A 131 -16.14 -0.98 -5.14
C LEU A 131 -16.25 -2.39 -4.55
N VAL A 132 -16.05 -2.52 -3.23
CA VAL A 132 -16.23 -3.79 -2.51
C VAL A 132 -17.69 -3.94 -2.09
N VAL A 133 -18.29 -5.07 -2.44
CA VAL A 133 -19.65 -5.42 -2.02
C VAL A 133 -19.59 -6.13 -0.68
N ILE A 134 -19.94 -5.42 0.40
CA ILE A 134 -19.91 -5.94 1.77
C ILE A 134 -20.85 -7.15 1.94
N GLY A 135 -20.39 -8.17 2.67
CA GLY A 135 -21.15 -9.39 2.96
C GLY A 135 -21.35 -10.31 1.75
N LYS A 136 -20.60 -10.09 0.66
CA LYS A 136 -20.64 -10.92 -0.55
C LYS A 136 -19.24 -11.30 -1.00
N GLU A 137 -19.18 -12.33 -1.83
CA GLU A 137 -17.96 -12.68 -2.54
C GLU A 137 -17.59 -11.59 -3.55
N ASN A 138 -16.36 -11.12 -3.45
CA ASN A 138 -15.73 -10.15 -4.34
C ASN A 138 -14.56 -10.81 -5.08
N LEU A 139 -14.13 -10.22 -6.19
CA LEU A 139 -13.00 -10.67 -6.98
C LEU A 139 -11.97 -9.57 -7.14
N ILE A 140 -10.74 -9.83 -6.72
CA ILE A 140 -9.57 -9.06 -7.16
C ILE A 140 -8.87 -9.82 -8.28
N ALA A 141 -8.58 -9.13 -9.38
CA ALA A 141 -7.81 -9.64 -10.51
C ALA A 141 -6.69 -8.65 -10.83
N ILE A 142 -5.48 -9.17 -10.99
CA ILE A 142 -4.28 -8.38 -11.26
C ILE A 142 -3.64 -8.94 -12.52
N ARG A 143 -3.47 -8.08 -13.52
CA ARG A 143 -2.73 -8.37 -14.74
C ARG A 143 -1.33 -7.80 -14.57
N VAL A 144 -0.36 -8.68 -14.35
CA VAL A 144 1.05 -8.31 -14.35
C VAL A 144 1.50 -8.24 -15.80
N CYS A 145 2.01 -7.09 -16.21
CA CYS A 145 2.28 -6.76 -17.60
C CYS A 145 3.64 -6.08 -17.75
N GLU A 146 4.02 -5.81 -18.99
CA GLU A 146 5.24 -5.08 -19.29
C GLU A 146 5.21 -3.66 -18.68
N PRO A 147 6.36 -3.14 -18.24
CA PRO A 147 6.46 -1.77 -17.79
C PRO A 147 6.28 -0.80 -18.98
N PRO A 148 5.93 0.47 -18.72
CA PRO A 148 5.82 1.47 -19.79
C PRO A 148 7.14 1.66 -20.54
N GLU A 149 7.05 2.13 -21.79
CA GLU A 149 8.21 2.42 -22.65
C GLU A 149 9.21 3.39 -21.99
N VAL A 150 8.70 4.39 -21.27
CA VAL A 150 9.52 5.33 -20.48
C VAL A 150 9.53 4.89 -19.02
N ARG A 151 10.69 4.43 -18.55
CA ARG A 151 10.93 4.03 -17.16
C ARG A 151 11.63 5.15 -16.42
N LEU A 152 11.02 5.62 -15.33
CA LEU A 152 11.51 6.76 -14.53
C LEU A 152 12.30 6.35 -13.29
N ASP A 153 12.57 5.05 -13.08
CA ASP A 153 13.11 4.52 -11.82
C ASP A 153 14.64 4.33 -11.83
N GLY A 154 15.35 4.76 -12.88
CA GLY A 154 16.81 4.94 -12.93
C GLY A 154 17.69 3.70 -12.71
N VAL A 155 17.14 2.55 -12.30
CA VAL A 155 17.89 1.38 -11.81
C VAL A 155 17.59 0.09 -12.60
N TYR A 156 16.93 0.16 -13.75
CA TYR A 156 16.69 -1.04 -14.58
C TYR A 156 16.97 -0.85 -16.08
N GLU A 157 18.10 -0.20 -16.40
CA GLU A 157 18.65 -0.13 -17.76
C GLU A 157 19.63 -1.28 -18.10
N MET A 158 19.66 -2.35 -17.31
CA MET A 158 20.48 -3.53 -17.64
C MET A 158 19.70 -4.84 -17.53
N PRO A 159 18.76 -5.11 -18.47
CA PRO A 159 18.07 -6.41 -18.58
C PRO A 159 19.01 -7.60 -18.73
N ALA A 160 20.28 -7.34 -19.05
CA ALA A 160 21.36 -8.31 -19.16
C ALA A 160 22.06 -8.65 -17.83
N LEU A 161 21.89 -7.85 -16.77
CA LEU A 161 22.59 -8.01 -15.48
C LEU A 161 21.67 -8.29 -14.29
N THR A 162 20.37 -8.01 -14.37
CA THR A 162 19.44 -8.24 -13.26
C THR A 162 18.59 -9.48 -13.45
N TYR A 163 18.46 -10.29 -12.40
CA TYR A 163 17.47 -11.35 -12.30
C TYR A 163 16.07 -10.73 -12.43
N ASN A 164 15.31 -11.14 -13.45
CA ASN A 164 14.01 -10.54 -13.74
C ASN A 164 12.88 -11.33 -13.08
N TRP A 165 12.67 -11.12 -11.78
CA TRP A 165 11.49 -11.64 -11.09
C TRP A 165 10.27 -10.76 -11.39
N THR A 166 9.11 -11.39 -11.59
CA THR A 166 7.85 -10.68 -11.88
C THR A 166 6.73 -11.19 -10.98
N GLY A 167 5.74 -10.36 -10.71
CA GLY A 167 4.63 -10.67 -9.82
C GLY A 167 4.65 -9.89 -8.50
N PRO A 168 3.69 -10.20 -7.62
CA PRO A 168 3.48 -9.50 -6.35
C PRO A 168 4.49 -9.94 -5.30
N TYR A 169 5.68 -9.34 -5.30
CA TYR A 169 6.72 -9.62 -4.31
C TYR A 169 6.39 -9.04 -2.92
N GLY A 170 5.49 -8.06 -2.84
CA GLY A 170 5.01 -7.47 -1.59
C GLY A 170 3.60 -7.94 -1.21
N PRO A 171 3.22 -7.81 0.07
CA PRO A 171 1.91 -8.27 0.56
C PRO A 171 0.77 -7.50 -0.10
N ILE A 172 -0.39 -8.13 -0.20
CA ILE A 172 -1.63 -7.49 -0.66
C ILE A 172 -2.63 -7.55 0.49
N SER A 173 -3.22 -6.42 0.85
CA SER A 173 -4.16 -6.34 1.96
C SER A 173 -5.14 -5.19 1.79
N PHE A 174 -6.21 -5.16 2.58
CA PHE A 174 -6.95 -3.94 2.82
C PHE A 174 -6.54 -3.29 4.14
N GLU A 175 -6.59 -1.97 4.19
CA GLU A 175 -6.52 -1.17 5.41
C GLU A 175 -7.87 -0.48 5.61
N VAL A 176 -8.40 -0.58 6.82
CA VAL A 176 -9.64 0.09 7.23
C VAL A 176 -9.28 1.36 8.01
N THR A 177 -9.81 2.50 7.62
CA THR A 177 -9.58 3.79 8.31
C THR A 177 -10.90 4.47 8.68
N GLY A 178 -10.85 5.50 9.53
CA GLY A 178 -11.95 6.46 9.66
C GLY A 178 -12.12 7.36 8.43
N ASP A 179 -13.14 8.21 8.48
CA ASP A 179 -13.41 9.30 7.54
C ASP A 179 -13.70 10.61 8.30
N PRO A 180 -12.78 11.60 8.33
CA PRO A 180 -11.47 11.59 7.71
C PRO A 180 -10.45 10.68 8.44
N SER A 181 -9.29 10.48 7.83
CA SER A 181 -8.15 9.77 8.43
C SER A 181 -6.82 10.44 8.10
N ILE A 182 -5.81 10.24 8.94
CA ILE A 182 -4.44 10.74 8.69
C ILE A 182 -3.85 10.02 7.47
N VAL A 183 -3.45 10.74 6.43
CA VAL A 183 -2.88 10.16 5.21
C VAL A 183 -1.38 10.35 5.07
N ASP A 184 -0.83 11.36 5.76
CA ASP A 184 0.59 11.66 5.76
C ASP A 184 1.02 12.26 7.11
N LEU A 185 2.25 11.98 7.51
CA LEU A 185 2.89 12.49 8.71
C LEU A 185 4.37 12.72 8.42
N TYR A 186 4.79 13.97 8.49
CA TYR A 186 6.19 14.33 8.48
C TYR A 186 6.61 14.85 9.86
N ALA A 187 7.46 14.08 10.55
CA ALA A 187 8.01 14.43 11.85
C ALA A 187 9.49 14.78 11.71
N ARG A 188 9.83 16.05 11.96
CA ARG A 188 11.20 16.57 11.87
C ARG A 188 11.72 16.95 13.27
N PRO A 189 12.78 16.31 13.77
CA PRO A 189 13.42 16.74 15.02
C PRO A 189 13.90 18.20 14.95
N ASP A 190 13.71 18.95 16.03
CA ASP A 190 14.23 20.30 16.23
C ASP A 190 15.04 20.31 17.52
N LEU A 191 16.36 20.10 17.37
CA LEU A 191 17.26 19.88 18.50
C LEU A 191 17.46 21.14 19.34
N GLU A 192 17.49 22.31 18.70
CA GLU A 192 17.66 23.62 19.35
C GLU A 192 16.45 23.95 20.25
N SER A 193 15.25 23.66 19.76
CA SER A 193 14.01 23.91 20.49
C SER A 193 13.61 22.76 21.44
N SER A 194 14.39 21.67 21.49
CA SER A 194 14.08 20.46 22.27
C SER A 194 12.70 19.87 21.98
N GLY A 195 12.42 19.62 20.71
CA GLY A 195 11.10 19.14 20.27
C GLY A 195 11.09 18.54 18.87
N ILE A 196 9.86 18.38 18.35
CA ILE A 196 9.59 17.83 17.03
C ILE A 196 8.61 18.76 16.33
N ARG A 197 8.90 19.11 15.07
CA ARG A 197 7.94 19.75 14.18
C ARG A 197 7.17 18.68 13.43
N LEU A 198 5.86 18.74 13.54
CA LEU A 198 4.94 17.80 12.92
C LEU A 198 4.17 18.52 11.83
N SER A 199 4.07 17.88 10.68
CA SER A 199 3.23 18.28 9.56
C SER A 199 2.35 17.09 9.21
N VAL A 200 1.03 17.24 9.36
CA VAL A 200 0.07 16.13 9.27
C VAL A 200 -1.01 16.47 8.27
N SER A 201 -1.30 15.54 7.35
CA SER A 201 -2.37 15.69 6.37
C SER A 201 -3.45 14.65 6.62
N ILE A 202 -4.72 15.04 6.44
CA ILE A 202 -5.88 14.15 6.51
C ILE A 202 -6.48 13.89 5.11
N SER A 203 -7.29 12.84 4.99
CA SER A 203 -7.77 12.29 3.71
C SER A 203 -8.58 13.26 2.85
N HIS A 204 -9.22 14.25 3.46
CA HIS A 204 -9.93 15.34 2.80
C HIS A 204 -10.19 16.46 3.83
N PRO A 205 -10.57 17.68 3.39
CA PRO A 205 -10.97 18.76 4.28
C PRO A 205 -12.01 18.32 5.32
N ALA A 206 -11.78 18.66 6.58
CA ALA A 206 -12.66 18.32 7.68
C ALA A 206 -14.06 18.93 7.45
N LYS A 207 -15.11 18.09 7.52
CA LYS A 207 -16.51 18.53 7.37
C LYS A 207 -17.01 19.26 8.62
N GLU A 208 -16.48 18.88 9.77
CA GLU A 208 -16.76 19.45 11.09
C GLU A 208 -15.43 19.66 11.83
N PRO A 209 -15.37 20.55 12.83
CA PRO A 209 -14.16 20.73 13.62
C PRO A 209 -13.71 19.42 14.28
N CYS A 210 -12.42 19.11 14.20
CA CYS A 210 -11.82 17.92 14.81
C CYS A 210 -10.50 18.28 15.53
N CYS A 211 -9.98 17.36 16.35
CA CYS A 211 -8.80 17.62 17.15
C CYS A 211 -7.72 16.57 16.89
N LEU A 212 -6.58 17.02 16.38
CA LEU A 212 -5.39 16.19 16.28
C LEU A 212 -4.65 16.19 17.62
N VAL A 213 -4.34 15.00 18.12
CA VAL A 213 -3.56 14.81 19.34
C VAL A 213 -2.27 14.07 18.99
N ALA A 214 -1.13 14.66 19.34
CA ALA A 214 0.19 14.05 19.19
C ALA A 214 0.83 13.84 20.57
N ILE A 215 1.35 12.65 20.83
CA ILE A 215 1.98 12.25 22.09
C ILE A 215 3.32 11.59 21.76
N VAL A 216 4.40 12.09 22.36
CA VAL A 216 5.73 11.44 22.29
C VAL A 216 6.00 10.70 23.58
N ARG A 217 6.45 9.44 23.48
CA ARG A 217 6.83 8.62 24.63
C ARG A 217 8.23 8.06 24.51
N ASP A 218 8.85 7.87 25.68
CA ASP A 218 10.05 7.05 25.89
C ASP A 218 9.64 5.87 26.77
N GLY A 219 9.38 4.72 26.13
CA GLY A 219 8.69 3.60 26.78
C GLY A 219 7.33 4.02 27.34
N GLN A 220 7.18 3.95 28.66
CA GLN A 220 5.93 4.34 29.35
C GLN A 220 5.87 5.82 29.73
N ARG A 221 6.99 6.56 29.62
CA ARG A 221 7.06 7.96 30.01
C ARG A 221 6.55 8.84 28.87
N THR A 222 5.52 9.64 29.12
CA THR A 222 5.12 10.71 28.21
C THR A 222 6.13 11.85 28.28
N MET A 223 6.78 12.16 27.15
CA MET A 223 7.75 13.24 27.02
C MET A 223 7.07 14.57 26.65
N GLY A 224 6.01 14.53 25.84
CA GLY A 224 5.28 15.71 25.41
C GLY A 224 3.91 15.38 24.84
N THR A 225 3.02 16.38 24.83
CA THR A 225 1.73 16.30 24.15
C THR A 225 1.39 17.62 23.44
N ALA A 226 0.88 17.53 22.22
CA ALA A 226 0.33 18.65 21.47
C ALA A 226 -1.12 18.33 21.07
N ARG A 227 -1.95 19.37 21.07
CA ARG A 227 -3.32 19.34 20.57
C ARG A 227 -3.48 20.45 19.54
N ILE A 228 -4.05 20.11 18.40
CA ILE A 228 -4.33 21.06 17.32
C ILE A 228 -5.81 20.94 16.99
N GLU A 229 -6.52 22.06 17.06
CA GLU A 229 -7.88 22.13 16.52
C GLU A 229 -7.79 22.34 15.01
N LEU A 230 -8.46 21.46 14.27
CA LEU A 230 -8.66 21.58 12.84
C LEU A 230 -10.06 22.14 12.61
N GLY A 231 -10.12 23.31 11.99
CA GLY A 231 -11.39 23.93 11.61
C GLY A 231 -12.03 23.21 10.43
N THR A 232 -13.32 23.49 10.22
CA THR A 232 -14.02 23.07 9.01
C THR A 232 -13.27 23.57 7.77
N GLY A 233 -13.06 22.69 6.80
CA GLY A 233 -12.35 22.99 5.56
C GLY A 233 -10.83 22.82 5.62
N SER A 234 -10.25 22.55 6.79
CA SER A 234 -8.82 22.24 6.93
C SER A 234 -8.54 20.76 6.62
N ASP A 235 -7.49 20.48 5.86
CA ASP A 235 -6.98 19.12 5.59
C ASP A 235 -5.52 18.92 6.06
N HIS A 236 -4.94 19.93 6.67
CA HIS A 236 -3.54 19.97 7.06
C HIS A 236 -3.33 20.65 8.41
N ALA A 237 -2.36 20.16 9.17
CA ALA A 237 -1.99 20.68 10.48
C ALA A 237 -0.47 20.71 10.65
N ASP A 238 0.08 21.88 10.98
CA ASP A 238 1.46 22.01 11.43
C ASP A 238 1.49 22.32 12.93
N THR A 239 2.39 21.67 13.68
CA THR A 239 2.62 22.00 15.08
C THR A 239 4.05 21.76 15.53
N PHE A 240 4.40 22.38 16.66
CA PHE A 240 5.60 22.10 17.40
C PHE A 240 5.24 21.38 18.69
N LEU A 241 5.90 20.26 18.93
CA LEU A 241 5.76 19.45 20.12
C LEU A 241 7.08 19.46 20.91
N GLY A 242 7.11 20.23 21.99
CA GLY A 242 8.22 20.19 22.94
C GLY A 242 8.26 18.88 23.71
N ILE A 243 9.45 18.29 23.85
CA ILE A 243 9.64 16.99 24.53
C ILE A 243 10.56 17.07 25.75
N GLY A 244 11.10 18.26 26.06
CA GLY A 244 11.98 18.48 27.20
C GLY A 244 13.36 17.85 26.99
N GLU A 245 13.94 17.27 28.05
CA GLU A 245 15.21 16.56 27.92
C GLU A 245 15.06 15.26 27.13
N TYR A 246 15.93 15.06 26.13
CA TYR A 246 15.94 13.89 25.26
C TYR A 246 17.37 13.41 25.00
N ARG A 247 17.49 12.20 24.44
CA ARG A 247 18.73 11.60 23.96
C ARG A 247 18.75 11.67 22.44
N THR A 248 19.90 12.00 21.86
CA THR A 248 20.11 12.00 20.42
C THR A 248 20.41 10.58 19.92
N TRP A 249 19.78 10.18 18.82
CA TRP A 249 20.12 8.92 18.14
C TRP A 249 21.48 9.04 17.43
N SER A 250 22.34 8.04 17.59
CA SER A 250 23.48 7.81 16.70
C SER A 250 23.61 6.32 16.36
N PRO A 251 24.41 5.94 15.36
CA PRO A 251 24.72 4.53 15.09
C PRO A 251 25.34 3.80 16.30
N GLU A 252 26.13 4.52 17.11
CA GLU A 252 26.81 3.98 18.30
C GLU A 252 25.90 3.97 19.55
N ASP A 253 24.90 4.85 19.61
CA ASP A 253 23.93 4.94 20.70
C ASP A 253 22.49 5.08 20.13
N PRO A 254 21.91 3.99 19.60
CA PRO A 254 20.59 4.05 19.00
C PRO A 254 19.51 4.16 20.06
N CYS A 255 18.76 5.27 20.06
CA CYS A 255 17.56 5.47 20.86
C CYS A 255 16.36 5.85 19.98
N LEU A 256 15.18 5.30 20.28
CA LEU A 256 13.94 5.58 19.56
C LEU A 256 12.88 6.10 20.52
N TYR A 257 12.00 6.96 20.01
CA TYR A 257 10.82 7.48 20.71
C TYR A 257 9.57 7.06 19.95
N ASP A 258 8.49 6.81 20.69
CA ASP A 258 7.19 6.48 20.11
C ASP A 258 6.38 7.76 19.91
N LEU A 259 6.07 8.09 18.67
CA LEU A 259 5.13 9.16 18.31
C LEU A 259 3.76 8.55 18.01
N GLN A 260 2.81 8.77 18.91
CA GLN A 260 1.40 8.45 18.68
C GLN A 260 0.67 9.69 18.17
N ILE A 261 -0.03 9.55 17.04
CA ILE A 261 -0.94 10.58 16.52
C ILE A 261 -2.34 9.99 16.32
N SER A 262 -3.33 10.72 16.78
CA SER A 262 -4.75 10.39 16.62
C SER A 262 -5.55 11.60 16.17
N LEU A 263 -6.63 11.34 15.43
CA LEU A 263 -7.66 12.28 15.03
C LEU A 263 -8.96 11.93 15.78
#